data_AF-A0A5C7HCQ9-F1
#
_entry.id   AF-A0A5C7HCQ9-F1
#
_cell.length_a   1.000
_cell.length_b   1.000
_cell.length_c   1.000
_cell.angle_alpha   90.00
_cell.angle_beta   90.00
_cell.angle_gamma   90.00
#
_symmetry.space_group_name_H-M   'P 1'
#
loop_
_entity.id
_entity.type
_entity.pdbx_description
1 polymer ?
#
loop_
_entity_poly.entity_id
_entity_poly.type
_entity_poly.pdbx_seq_one_letter_code
_entity_poly.pdbx_strand_id
1 'polypeptide(L)'
;MARSYGIKGCSIWRFIVCIYGMRGLGKTTIARKLYHLIDVKREFENRAWVVVSQDYIIQDLLTRIFNSFGDAEMVKTHEVENNEDLKKMNEVDLGRRLHKSLQGHSYLLVIDGVWDKEAWRILKAVFLDNKNGSRVIITTRNEEVAKSSDERTHSHGLRHLREEKSWQLFCKKTFRNFKADEELKKLCKEMVQK
;
A
#
# COMPACT_ATOMS: atom_id res chain seq x y z
N MET A 1 -8.20 29.50 14.00
CA MET A 1 -8.81 29.25 12.67
C MET A 1 -8.07 28.08 12.01
N ALA A 2 -8.59 26.86 12.14
CA ALA A 2 -8.06 25.71 11.42
C ALA A 2 -8.73 25.66 10.03
N ARG A 3 -7.94 25.74 8.96
CA ARG A 3 -8.43 25.51 7.60
C ARG A 3 -8.70 24.02 7.46
N SER A 4 -9.96 23.63 7.43
CA SER A 4 -10.36 22.29 7.00
C SER A 4 -10.08 22.17 5.51
N TYR A 5 -9.15 21.29 5.13
CA TYR A 5 -9.11 20.76 3.77
C TYR A 5 -10.23 19.74 3.65
N GLY A 6 -11.47 20.24 3.63
CA GLY A 6 -12.62 19.41 3.27
C GLY A 6 -12.52 19.07 1.79
N ILE A 7 -12.17 17.83 1.48
CA ILE A 7 -12.40 17.27 0.15
C ILE A 7 -13.92 17.06 0.04
N LYS A 8 -14.66 18.14 -0.21
CA LYS A 8 -16.08 18.06 -0.57
C LYS A 8 -16.18 17.64 -2.02
N GLY A 9 -16.58 16.39 -2.20
CA GLY A 9 -16.70 15.71 -3.49
C GLY A 9 -16.16 14.30 -3.35
N CYS A 10 -16.86 13.44 -2.60
CA CYS A 10 -16.45 12.06 -2.46
C CYS A 10 -16.62 11.39 -3.82
N SER A 11 -15.53 11.26 -4.58
CA SER A 11 -15.56 10.52 -5.83
C SER A 11 -15.95 9.09 -5.53
N ILE A 12 -17.10 8.68 -6.05
CA ILE A 12 -17.61 7.31 -5.96
C ILE A 12 -16.63 6.30 -6.58
N TRP A 13 -15.82 6.70 -7.54
CA TRP A 13 -14.92 5.80 -8.23
C TRP A 13 -13.76 5.28 -7.37
N ARG A 14 -13.31 4.07 -7.69
CA ARG A 14 -12.07 3.48 -7.19
C ARG A 14 -10.87 4.20 -7.80
N PHE A 15 -9.95 4.66 -6.96
CA PHE A 15 -8.66 5.20 -7.40
C PHE A 15 -7.50 4.29 -7.01
N ILE A 16 -6.50 4.24 -7.89
CA ILE A 16 -5.26 3.51 -7.67
C ILE A 16 -4.13 4.51 -7.47
N VAL A 17 -3.30 4.29 -6.45
CA VAL A 17 -2.09 5.07 -6.19
C VAL A 17 -0.87 4.15 -6.31
N CYS A 18 -0.01 4.40 -7.29
CA CYS A 18 1.20 3.63 -7.53
C CYS A 18 2.42 4.36 -7.00
N ILE A 19 3.05 3.88 -5.93
CA ILE A 19 4.30 4.42 -5.41
C ILE A 19 5.46 3.59 -5.96
N TYR A 20 6.34 4.19 -6.78
CA TYR A 20 7.40 3.44 -7.46
C TYR A 20 8.79 4.06 -7.31
N GLY A 21 9.82 3.28 -7.64
CA GLY A 21 11.23 3.68 -7.56
C GLY A 21 12.14 2.57 -7.05
N MET A 22 13.45 2.84 -6.98
CA MET A 22 14.47 1.87 -6.57
C MET A 22 14.27 1.31 -5.15
N ARG A 23 14.94 0.18 -4.85
CA ARG A 23 15.00 -0.38 -3.50
C ARG A 23 15.54 0.67 -2.51
N GLY A 24 15.02 0.69 -1.28
CA GLY A 24 15.53 1.57 -0.23
C GLY A 24 14.96 3.00 -0.23
N LEU A 25 14.27 3.45 -1.29
CA LEU A 25 13.69 4.81 -1.35
C LEU A 25 12.50 5.06 -0.39
N GLY A 26 12.05 4.04 0.35
CA GLY A 26 11.00 4.22 1.36
C GLY A 26 9.56 4.15 0.84
N LYS A 27 9.30 3.49 -0.29
CA LYS A 27 7.94 3.26 -0.83
C LYS A 27 6.98 2.67 0.21
N THR A 28 7.37 1.53 0.79
CA THR A 28 6.67 0.87 1.89
C THR A 28 6.47 1.79 3.09
N THR A 29 7.45 2.64 3.40
CA THR A 29 7.37 3.61 4.51
C THR A 29 6.29 4.66 4.27
N ILE A 30 6.18 5.19 3.04
CA ILE A 30 5.15 6.17 2.68
C ILE A 30 3.77 5.51 2.72
N ALA A 31 3.61 4.35 2.07
CA ALA A 31 2.36 3.59 2.12
C ALA A 31 1.95 3.29 3.57
N ARG A 32 2.91 2.92 4.43
CA ARG A 32 2.66 2.61 5.85
C ARG A 32 2.18 3.83 6.60
N LYS A 33 2.79 4.99 6.38
CA LYS A 33 2.32 6.23 7.00
C LYS A 33 0.89 6.54 6.57
N LEU A 34 0.59 6.50 5.27
CA LEU A 34 -0.75 6.76 4.73
C LEU A 34 -1.80 5.82 5.35
N TYR A 35 -1.53 4.51 5.36
CA TYR A 35 -2.42 3.50 5.93
C TYR A 35 -2.75 3.72 7.41
N HIS A 36 -1.85 4.37 8.16
CA HIS A 36 -2.01 4.60 9.59
C HIS A 36 -2.51 6.01 9.95
N LEU A 37 -2.67 6.93 8.99
CA LEU A 37 -3.25 8.26 9.24
C LEU A 37 -4.69 8.13 9.74
N ILE A 38 -5.03 8.82 10.84
CA ILE A 38 -6.35 8.71 11.48
C ILE A 38 -7.48 9.02 10.50
N ASP A 39 -7.33 10.09 9.71
CA ASP A 39 -8.33 10.48 8.72
C ASP A 39 -8.51 9.36 7.68
N VAL A 40 -7.42 8.83 7.14
CA VAL A 40 -7.45 7.69 6.21
C VAL A 40 -8.12 6.47 6.85
N LYS A 41 -7.85 6.17 8.13
CA LYS A 41 -8.48 5.02 8.81
C LYS A 41 -9.99 5.14 8.93
N ARG A 42 -10.51 6.36 9.08
CA ARG A 42 -11.94 6.64 9.30
C ARG A 42 -12.76 6.67 8.01
N GLU A 43 -12.11 6.88 6.87
CA GLU A 43 -12.77 6.97 5.56
C GLU A 43 -13.13 5.60 4.95
N PHE A 44 -12.55 4.49 5.43
CA PHE A 44 -12.76 3.17 4.85
C PHE A 44 -13.26 2.16 5.88
N GLU A 45 -14.36 1.49 5.56
CA GLU A 45 -14.95 0.42 6.38
C GLU A 45 -14.01 -0.79 6.49
N ASN A 46 -13.40 -1.17 5.36
CA ASN A 46 -12.50 -2.32 5.26
C ASN A 46 -11.08 -1.88 4.89
N ARG A 47 -10.07 -2.45 5.55
CA ARG A 47 -8.67 -2.14 5.24
C ARG A 47 -7.82 -3.39 5.27
N ALA A 48 -6.96 -3.54 4.27
CA ALA A 48 -6.05 -4.67 4.15
C ALA A 48 -4.66 -4.21 3.73
N TRP A 49 -3.66 -4.98 4.16
CA TRP A 49 -2.27 -4.81 3.75
C TRP A 49 -1.68 -6.17 3.42
N VAL A 50 -1.23 -6.34 2.18
CA VAL A 50 -0.52 -7.54 1.75
C VAL A 50 0.84 -7.21 1.18
N VAL A 51 1.78 -8.14 1.34
CA VAL A 51 3.14 -8.06 0.78
C VAL A 51 3.28 -9.14 -0.28
N VAL A 52 3.63 -8.78 -1.51
CA VAL A 52 3.79 -9.72 -2.62
C VAL A 52 5.20 -10.32 -2.60
N SER A 53 5.29 -11.64 -2.47
CA SER A 53 6.55 -12.37 -2.62
C SER A 53 7.01 -12.34 -4.07
N GLN A 54 8.30 -12.55 -4.32
CA GLN A 54 8.81 -12.63 -5.69
C GLN A 54 8.24 -13.84 -6.43
N ASP A 55 8.22 -14.99 -5.76
CA ASP A 55 7.64 -16.23 -6.26
C ASP A 55 6.17 -16.33 -5.84
N TYR A 56 5.34 -15.32 -6.18
CA TYR A 56 3.95 -15.32 -5.77
C TYR A 56 3.15 -16.38 -6.55
N ILE A 57 2.29 -17.09 -5.83
CA ILE A 57 1.20 -17.88 -6.40
C ILE A 57 -0.07 -17.04 -6.26
N ILE A 58 -0.83 -16.91 -7.36
CA ILE A 58 -2.01 -16.03 -7.42
C ILE A 58 -3.04 -16.43 -6.37
N GLN A 59 -3.33 -17.73 -6.27
CA GLN A 59 -4.26 -18.27 -5.28
C GLN A 59 -3.86 -17.90 -3.84
N ASP A 60 -2.58 -18.03 -3.50
CA ASP A 60 -2.06 -17.65 -2.19
C ASP A 60 -2.17 -16.14 -1.95
N LEU A 61 -1.88 -15.33 -2.96
CA LEU A 61 -2.00 -13.87 -2.88
C LEU A 61 -3.44 -13.45 -2.62
N LEU A 62 -4.40 -13.98 -3.38
CA LEU A 62 -5.82 -13.70 -3.21
C LEU A 62 -6.33 -14.18 -1.83
N THR A 63 -5.89 -15.34 -1.37
CA THR A 63 -6.25 -15.89 -0.05
C THR A 63 -5.72 -14.98 1.06
N ARG A 64 -4.48 -14.51 0.93
CA ARG A 64 -3.88 -13.56 1.88
C ARG A 64 -4.62 -12.22 1.90
N ILE A 65 -5.08 -11.73 0.75
CA ILE A 65 -5.87 -10.50 0.72
C ILE A 65 -7.23 -10.71 1.38
N PHE A 66 -7.91 -11.81 1.06
CA PHE A 66 -9.19 -12.17 1.68
C PHE A 66 -9.09 -12.21 3.20
N ASN A 67 -8.09 -12.93 3.72
CA ASN A 67 -7.83 -13.02 5.16
C ASN A 67 -7.43 -11.67 5.76
N SER A 68 -6.68 -10.83 5.04
CA SER A 68 -6.27 -9.51 5.54
C SER A 68 -7.44 -8.53 5.71
N PHE A 69 -8.56 -8.72 5.01
CA PHE A 69 -9.79 -7.97 5.28
C PHE A 69 -10.58 -8.57 6.45
N GLY A 70 -10.45 -9.88 6.67
CA GLY A 70 -11.12 -10.65 7.75
C GLY A 70 -10.74 -10.24 9.17
N ASP A 71 -9.57 -9.62 9.37
CA ASP A 71 -9.09 -9.14 10.67
C ASP A 71 -9.81 -7.86 11.16
N ALA A 72 -10.59 -7.19 10.29
CA ALA A 72 -11.50 -6.12 10.70
C ALA A 72 -12.76 -6.73 11.34
N GLU A 73 -13.14 -6.27 12.52
CA GLU A 73 -14.20 -6.83 13.39
C GLU A 73 -15.53 -7.18 12.68
N MET A 74 -15.83 -6.61 11.52
CA MET A 74 -17.11 -6.76 10.84
C MET A 74 -17.21 -7.93 9.84
N VAL A 75 -16.09 -8.49 9.35
CA VAL A 75 -16.16 -9.60 8.36
C VAL A 75 -16.56 -10.94 9.01
N LYS A 76 -16.61 -10.99 10.35
CA LYS A 76 -17.03 -12.17 11.14
C LYS A 76 -18.51 -12.55 10.97
N THR A 77 -19.32 -11.76 10.26
CA THR A 77 -20.73 -12.07 9.98
C THR A 77 -20.94 -12.99 8.78
N HIS A 78 -19.94 -13.14 7.91
CA HIS A 78 -19.90 -14.24 6.95
C HIS A 78 -19.23 -15.41 7.65
N GLU A 79 -19.85 -16.59 7.57
CA GLU A 79 -19.33 -17.86 8.08
C GLU A 79 -17.81 -17.85 8.04
N VAL A 80 -17.17 -18.01 9.21
CA VAL A 80 -15.71 -18.05 9.33
C VAL A 80 -15.25 -19.29 8.57
N GLU A 81 -15.09 -19.15 7.26
CA GLU A 81 -14.61 -20.20 6.38
C GLU A 81 -13.18 -20.48 6.82
N ASN A 82 -12.91 -21.75 7.13
CA ASN A 82 -11.57 -22.17 7.47
C ASN A 82 -10.65 -21.88 6.28
N ASN A 83 -9.43 -21.42 6.55
CA ASN A 83 -8.41 -21.11 5.54
C ASN A 83 -8.17 -22.29 4.57
N GLU A 84 -8.47 -23.52 5.00
CA GLU A 84 -8.42 -24.72 4.17
C GLU A 84 -9.46 -24.74 3.04
N ASP A 85 -10.64 -24.16 3.22
CA ASP A 85 -11.69 -24.15 2.20
C ASP A 85 -11.40 -23.09 1.13
N LEU A 86 -10.86 -21.94 1.54
CA LEU A 86 -10.35 -20.92 0.60
C LEU A 86 -9.21 -21.48 -0.27
N LYS A 87 -8.32 -22.28 0.32
CA LYS A 87 -7.22 -22.95 -0.40
C LYS A 87 -7.67 -24.07 -1.35
N LYS A 88 -8.90 -24.55 -1.25
CA LYS A 88 -9.48 -25.51 -2.21
C LYS A 88 -10.14 -24.80 -3.39
N MET A 89 -10.47 -23.51 -3.26
CA MET A 89 -11.07 -22.73 -4.35
C MET A 89 -10.04 -22.38 -5.41
N ASN A 90 -10.44 -22.46 -6.68
CA ASN A 90 -9.64 -21.92 -7.77
C ASN A 90 -9.61 -20.37 -7.71
N GLU A 91 -8.70 -19.76 -8.48
CA GLU A 91 -8.48 -18.31 -8.50
C GLU A 91 -9.72 -17.49 -8.86
N VAL A 92 -10.56 -18.01 -9.77
CA VAL A 92 -11.77 -17.32 -10.25
C VAL A 92 -12.82 -17.26 -9.15
N ASP A 93 -13.06 -18.39 -8.48
CA ASP A 93 -14.06 -18.47 -7.41
C ASP A 93 -13.61 -17.68 -6.18
N LEU A 94 -12.31 -17.73 -5.85
CA LEU A 94 -11.73 -16.92 -4.79
C LEU A 94 -11.83 -15.42 -5.08
N GLY A 95 -11.51 -15.01 -6.32
CA GLY A 95 -11.69 -13.62 -6.76
C GLY A 95 -13.15 -13.16 -6.70
N ARG A 96 -14.10 -14.02 -7.10
CA ARG A 96 -15.54 -13.74 -7.01
C ARG A 96 -16.00 -13.61 -5.56
N ARG A 97 -15.50 -14.46 -4.66
CA ARG A 97 -15.83 -14.42 -3.22
C ARG A 97 -15.32 -13.13 -2.58
N LEU A 98 -14.06 -12.76 -2.87
CA LEU A 98 -13.47 -11.51 -2.41
C LEU A 98 -14.20 -10.28 -2.94
N HIS A 99 -14.62 -10.31 -4.21
CA HIS A 99 -15.42 -9.23 -4.79
C HIS A 99 -16.77 -9.08 -4.06
N LYS A 100 -17.45 -10.20 -3.79
CA LYS A 100 -18.73 -10.21 -3.06
C LYS A 100 -18.59 -9.70 -1.64
N SER A 101 -17.53 -10.08 -0.91
CA SER A 101 -17.33 -9.61 0.48
C SER A 101 -17.06 -8.11 0.58
N LEU A 102 -16.51 -7.49 -0.48
CA LEU A 102 -16.25 -6.05 -0.55
C LEU A 102 -17.36 -5.26 -1.27
N GLN A 103 -18.43 -5.93 -1.71
CA GLN A 103 -19.52 -5.26 -2.40
C GLN A 103 -20.28 -4.36 -1.42
N GLY A 104 -20.55 -3.11 -1.83
CA GLY A 104 -21.27 -2.13 -1.01
C GLY A 104 -20.46 -1.46 0.11
N HIS A 105 -19.24 -1.94 0.40
CA HIS A 105 -18.42 -1.43 1.50
C HIS A 105 -17.15 -0.78 0.95
N SER A 106 -16.84 0.43 1.41
CA SER A 106 -15.60 1.12 1.07
C SER A 106 -14.37 0.33 1.56
N TYR A 107 -13.30 0.28 0.76
CA TYR A 107 -12.07 -0.40 1.17
C TYR A 107 -10.78 0.36 0.81
N LEU A 108 -9.77 0.21 1.66
CA LEU A 108 -8.38 0.56 1.36
C LEU A 108 -7.51 -0.69 1.33
N LEU A 109 -6.97 -1.01 0.17
CA LEU A 109 -6.04 -2.13 -0.01
C LEU A 109 -4.62 -1.61 -0.27
N VAL A 110 -3.65 -2.04 0.54
CA VAL A 110 -2.22 -1.82 0.25
C VAL A 110 -1.61 -3.12 -0.27
N ILE A 111 -1.00 -3.06 -1.45
CA ILE A 111 -0.28 -4.16 -2.09
C ILE A 111 1.19 -3.77 -2.20
N ASP A 112 1.98 -4.24 -1.25
CA ASP A 112 3.38 -3.87 -1.09
C ASP A 112 4.30 -4.82 -1.88
N GLY A 113 5.04 -4.30 -2.84
CA GLY A 113 6.08 -5.03 -3.56
C GLY A 113 5.63 -5.76 -4.82
N VAL A 114 4.69 -5.22 -5.60
CA VAL A 114 4.29 -5.82 -6.89
C VAL A 114 5.48 -5.86 -7.86
N TRP A 115 5.77 -7.05 -8.40
CA TRP A 115 6.98 -7.32 -9.20
C TRP A 115 6.81 -7.06 -10.70
N ASP A 116 5.68 -7.50 -11.26
CA ASP A 116 5.45 -7.51 -12.69
C ASP A 116 4.02 -7.08 -13.06
N LYS A 117 3.79 -6.93 -14.38
CA LYS A 117 2.52 -6.48 -14.95
C LYS A 117 1.42 -7.53 -14.81
N GLU A 118 1.77 -8.80 -14.73
CA GLU A 118 0.80 -9.90 -14.69
C GLU A 118 0.15 -9.98 -13.30
N ALA A 119 0.95 -9.93 -12.24
CA ALA A 119 0.49 -9.77 -10.86
C ALA A 119 -0.52 -8.61 -10.78
N TRP A 120 -0.14 -7.47 -11.36
CA TRP A 120 -0.98 -6.28 -11.35
C TRP A 120 -2.27 -6.44 -12.15
N ARG A 121 -2.20 -7.04 -13.35
CA ARG A 121 -3.37 -7.30 -14.21
C ARG A 121 -4.40 -8.15 -13.49
N ILE A 122 -3.96 -9.21 -12.80
CA ILE A 122 -4.83 -10.12 -12.05
C ILE A 122 -5.45 -9.40 -10.85
N LEU A 123 -4.66 -8.70 -10.06
CA LEU A 123 -5.15 -7.94 -8.91
C LEU A 123 -6.20 -6.89 -9.35
N LYS A 124 -5.96 -6.18 -10.45
CA LYS A 124 -6.94 -5.24 -11.01
C LYS A 124 -8.26 -5.89 -11.39
N ALA A 125 -8.23 -7.10 -11.94
CA ALA A 125 -9.43 -7.81 -12.34
C ALA A 125 -10.30 -8.23 -11.14
N VAL A 126 -9.69 -8.49 -9.98
CA VAL A 126 -10.42 -8.86 -8.76
C VAL A 126 -11.02 -7.65 -8.05
N PHE A 127 -10.28 -6.55 -7.95
CA PHE A 127 -10.73 -5.36 -7.21
C PHE A 127 -11.44 -4.34 -8.11
N LEU A 128 -12.53 -4.73 -8.78
CA LEU A 128 -13.32 -3.85 -9.65
C LEU A 128 -13.93 -2.62 -8.92
N ASP A 129 -14.34 -1.62 -9.71
CA ASP A 129 -14.81 -0.34 -9.20
C ASP A 129 -16.26 -0.48 -8.75
N ASN A 130 -16.46 -0.55 -7.44
CA ASN A 130 -17.76 -0.73 -6.80
C ASN A 130 -18.49 0.61 -6.57
N LYS A 131 -18.00 1.73 -7.13
CA LYS A 131 -18.57 3.07 -6.95
C LYS A 131 -18.77 3.47 -5.47
N ASN A 132 -17.89 2.98 -4.61
CA ASN A 132 -17.95 3.11 -3.15
C ASN A 132 -16.77 3.92 -2.57
N GLY A 133 -16.03 4.64 -3.41
CA GLY A 133 -14.90 5.45 -2.99
C GLY A 133 -13.64 4.67 -2.61
N SER A 134 -13.58 3.35 -2.90
CA SER A 134 -12.43 2.52 -2.54
C SER A 134 -11.10 3.02 -3.10
N ARG A 135 -10.00 2.63 -2.45
CA ARG A 135 -8.63 2.98 -2.83
C ARG A 135 -7.73 1.76 -2.82
N VAL A 136 -6.85 1.67 -3.82
CA VAL A 136 -5.77 0.67 -3.86
C VAL A 136 -4.44 1.41 -3.90
N ILE A 137 -3.55 1.15 -2.96
CA ILE A 137 -2.18 1.66 -2.96
C ILE A 137 -1.27 0.49 -3.34
N ILE A 138 -0.49 0.64 -4.40
CA ILE A 138 0.54 -0.33 -4.76
C ILE A 138 1.93 0.27 -4.55
N THR A 139 2.87 -0.55 -4.09
CA THR A 139 4.29 -0.22 -4.15
C THR A 139 4.99 -1.15 -5.13
N THR A 140 5.87 -0.60 -5.96
CA THR A 140 6.60 -1.42 -6.95
C THR A 140 7.99 -0.84 -7.21
N ARG A 141 8.92 -1.69 -7.67
CA ARG A 141 10.20 -1.24 -8.23
C ARG A 141 10.13 -1.08 -9.74
N ASN A 142 9.10 -1.64 -10.37
CA ASN A 142 8.93 -1.67 -11.81
C ASN A 142 8.12 -0.44 -12.25
N GLU A 143 8.77 0.49 -12.93
CA GLU A 143 8.12 1.70 -13.43
C GLU A 143 7.02 1.38 -14.46
N GLU A 144 7.14 0.30 -15.22
CA GLU A 144 6.11 -0.08 -16.18
C GLU A 144 4.84 -0.59 -15.51
N VAL A 145 4.95 -1.22 -14.34
CA VAL A 145 3.78 -1.57 -13.51
C VAL A 145 3.07 -0.30 -13.06
N ALA A 146 3.84 0.68 -12.57
CA ALA A 146 3.29 1.95 -12.11
C ALA A 146 2.69 2.79 -13.24
N LYS A 147 3.22 2.72 -14.46
CA LYS A 147 2.74 3.44 -15.64
C LYS A 147 1.69 2.68 -16.44
N SER A 148 1.25 1.51 -15.99
CA SER A 148 0.20 0.77 -16.70
C SER A 148 -1.08 1.63 -16.75
N SER A 149 -1.35 2.11 -17.96
CA SER A 149 -2.28 3.19 -18.28
C SER A 149 -3.71 2.87 -17.87
N ASP A 150 -4.20 3.50 -16.81
CA ASP A 150 -5.61 3.53 -16.44
C ASP A 150 -5.96 4.97 -16.02
N GLU A 151 -7.13 5.45 -16.44
CA GLU A 151 -7.59 6.84 -16.28
C GLU A 151 -7.70 7.29 -14.80
N ARG A 152 -7.71 6.33 -13.86
CA ARG A 152 -7.87 6.56 -12.41
C ARG A 152 -6.67 6.09 -11.60
N THR A 153 -5.50 6.03 -12.23
CA THR A 153 -4.23 5.67 -11.60
C THR A 153 -3.36 6.91 -11.43
N HIS A 154 -2.98 7.19 -10.18
CA HIS A 154 -1.99 8.22 -9.87
C HIS A 154 -0.64 7.58 -9.54
N SER A 155 0.38 7.90 -10.33
CA SER A 155 1.71 7.31 -10.16
C SER A 155 2.70 8.31 -9.55
N HIS A 156 3.25 7.94 -8.41
CA HIS A 156 4.19 8.73 -7.62
C HIS A 156 5.57 8.08 -7.60
N GLY A 157 6.47 8.60 -8.43
CA GLY A 157 7.87 8.17 -8.50
C GLY A 157 8.70 8.79 -7.38
N LEU A 158 9.26 7.97 -6.51
CA LEU A 158 10.16 8.43 -5.46
C LEU A 158 11.53 8.77 -6.02
N ARG A 159 12.10 9.84 -5.46
CA ARG A 159 13.46 10.30 -5.73
C ARG A 159 14.30 10.18 -4.47
N HIS A 160 15.61 10.19 -4.64
CA HIS A 160 16.54 10.30 -3.52
C HIS A 160 16.26 11.58 -2.73
N LEU A 161 16.53 11.52 -1.42
CA LEU A 161 16.51 12.70 -0.58
C LEU A 161 17.63 13.65 -1.02
N ARG A 162 17.37 14.96 -0.94
CA ARG A 162 18.41 15.97 -1.05
C ARG A 162 19.40 15.81 0.10
N GLU A 163 20.64 16.21 -0.10
CA GLU A 163 21.73 16.04 0.86
C GLU A 163 21.36 16.56 2.26
N GLU A 164 20.71 17.71 2.37
CA GLU A 164 20.30 18.28 3.66
C GLU A 164 19.26 17.40 4.35
N LYS A 165 18.32 16.81 3.59
CA LYS A 165 17.32 15.89 4.11
C LYS A 165 17.90 14.53 4.46
N SER A 166 18.88 14.05 3.68
CA SER A 166 19.65 12.84 3.98
C SER A 166 20.41 12.99 5.29
N TRP A 167 21.11 14.12 5.47
CA TRP A 167 21.81 14.45 6.71
C TRP A 167 20.86 14.55 7.90
N GLN A 168 19.74 15.26 7.76
CA GLN A 168 18.71 15.35 8.80
C GLN A 168 18.17 13.96 9.20
N LEU A 169 17.90 13.09 8.22
CA LEU A 169 17.42 11.74 8.47
C LEU A 169 18.49 10.89 9.17
N PHE A 170 19.76 10.99 8.74
CA PHE A 170 20.89 10.31 9.36
C PHE A 170 21.03 10.73 10.82
N CYS A 171 21.13 12.03 11.11
CA CYS A 171 21.24 12.54 12.48
C CYS A 171 20.07 12.06 13.37
N LYS A 172 18.85 12.09 12.84
CA LYS A 172 17.66 11.63 13.57
C LYS A 172 17.74 10.13 13.91
N LYS A 173 18.35 9.31 13.05
CA LYS A 173 18.47 7.86 13.26
C LYS A 173 19.65 7.48 14.15
N THR A 174 20.78 8.14 13.96
CA THR A 174 22.05 7.83 14.63
C THR A 174 22.15 8.50 16.00
N PHE A 175 21.88 9.80 16.09
CA PHE A 175 22.17 10.56 17.30
C PHE A 175 21.00 10.62 18.27
N ARG A 176 19.74 10.71 17.79
CA ARG A 176 18.52 10.84 18.62
C ARG A 176 18.64 11.95 19.70
N ASN A 177 19.22 11.64 20.87
CA ASN A 177 19.45 12.54 22.01
C ASN A 177 20.95 12.77 22.33
N PHE A 178 21.85 12.08 21.64
CA PHE A 178 23.30 12.20 21.81
C PHE A 178 23.83 13.44 21.10
N LYS A 179 24.65 14.23 21.78
CA LYS A 179 25.40 15.32 21.14
C LYS A 179 26.70 14.76 20.59
N ALA A 180 26.76 14.58 19.27
CA ALA A 180 28.01 14.29 18.59
C ALA A 180 28.94 15.51 18.62
N ASP A 181 30.22 15.28 18.83
CA ASP A 181 31.28 16.27 18.61
C ASP A 181 31.44 16.59 17.11
N GLU A 182 32.23 17.61 16.79
CA GLU A 182 32.40 18.07 15.41
C GLU A 182 33.19 17.09 14.53
N GLU A 183 34.10 16.31 15.11
CA GLU A 183 34.90 15.33 14.37
C GLU A 183 34.03 14.15 13.90
N LEU A 184 33.21 13.61 14.81
CA LEU A 184 32.23 12.57 14.51
C LEU A 184 31.17 13.07 13.52
N LYS A 185 30.73 14.33 13.62
CA LYS A 185 29.81 14.92 12.64
C LYS A 185 30.44 15.01 11.26
N LYS A 186 31.71 15.42 11.16
CA LYS A 186 32.42 15.51 9.88
C LYS A 186 32.51 14.14 9.21
N LEU A 187 32.96 13.12 9.97
CA LEU A 187 33.03 11.73 9.48
C LEU A 187 31.64 11.23 9.00
N CYS A 188 30.60 11.48 9.78
CA CYS A 188 29.25 11.07 9.44
C CYS A 188 28.69 11.79 8.20
N LYS A 189 29.06 13.05 7.94
CA LYS A 189 28.67 13.75 6.71
C LYS A 189 29.30 13.11 5.47
N GLU A 190 30.58 12.76 5.55
CA GLU A 190 31.28 12.04 4.47
C GLU A 190 30.63 10.69 4.17
N MET A 191 30.09 10.00 5.20
CA MET A 191 29.34 8.74 5.00
C MET A 191 28.00 8.95 4.28
N VAL A 192 27.33 10.10 4.46
CA VAL A 192 26.02 10.38 3.86
C VAL A 192 26.14 10.81 2.39
N GLN A 193 27.30 11.33 1.99
CA GLN A 193 27.59 11.76 0.61
C GLN A 193 28.08 10.62 -0.29
N LYS A 194 28.42 9.44 0.28
CA LYS A 194 28.77 8.23 -0.45
C LYS A 194 27.54 7.43 -0.87
#